data_AF-A0A5E4KD11-F1
#
_entry.id   AF-A0A5E4KD11-F1
#
_cell.length_a   1.000
_cell.length_b   1.000
_cell.length_c   1.000
_cell.angle_alpha   90.00
_cell.angle_beta   90.00
_cell.angle_gamma   90.00
#
_symmetry.space_group_name_H-M   'P 1'
#
loop_
_entity.id
_entity.type
_entity.pdbx_description
1 polymer ?
#
loop_
_entity_poly.entity_id
_entity_poly.type
_entity_poly.pdbx_seq_one_letter_code
_entity_poly.pdbx_strand_id
1 'polypeptide(L)'
;MDFVSRVRKNLEGKLRIEDGNCGTTHKVLRELSLLGGRAVTWEQPDGVRSSILDDRGNVVGRGEGITWPPAILFALVEGGFFPKEIESELTKSLQCILDMEKVADIYGYGRVVTPVAAAYNEVWKSGGRVAIRRNSWGVEVAFIDKDDKEIAVGPISYCPTCGTAATIPRAPELAARIKEELKDKRNTGKDKYERGMENHFFYRNGRVCCEIKENGIVIGRALRCCIAYAGVVAEAHAGIAGPKWGALFREYCKICPVKLCRKGKSTGEEANNLLTQLEKKKMTTDVRMDTYVTALVKKDGELVGKGIGTVCAFSSLLYAAAKCIQLRSEIEVVRE
;
A
#
# COMPACT_ATOMS: atom_id res chain seq x y z
N MET A 1 27.02 18.54 5.43
CA MET A 1 26.05 17.48 5.77
C MET A 1 25.64 16.83 4.46
N ASP A 2 25.83 15.52 4.31
CA ASP A 2 25.44 14.76 3.13
C ASP A 2 23.90 14.76 2.94
N PHE A 3 23.44 14.32 1.77
CA PHE A 3 22.01 14.33 1.41
C PHE A 3 21.14 13.57 2.41
N VAL A 4 21.53 12.34 2.78
CA VAL A 4 20.78 11.48 3.71
C VAL A 4 20.69 12.14 5.09
N SER A 5 21.81 12.65 5.60
CA SER A 5 21.83 13.35 6.89
C SER A 5 20.94 14.60 6.92
N ARG A 6 20.85 15.35 5.82
CA ARG A 6 19.92 16.50 5.69
C ARG A 6 18.46 16.04 5.79
N VAL A 7 18.09 14.98 5.07
CA VAL A 7 16.73 14.41 5.11
C VAL A 7 16.40 13.93 6.52
N ARG A 8 17.28 13.13 7.13
CA ARG A 8 17.10 12.57 8.47
C ARG A 8 16.93 13.66 9.52
N LYS A 9 17.76 14.72 9.47
CA LYS A 9 17.64 15.88 10.37
C LYS A 9 16.29 16.59 10.21
N ASN A 10 15.78 16.73 8.99
CA ASN A 10 14.47 17.34 8.77
C ASN A 10 13.30 16.49 9.30
N LEU A 11 13.51 15.19 9.53
CA LEU A 11 12.50 14.24 10.01
C LEU A 11 12.57 13.97 11.52
N GLU A 12 13.58 14.51 12.20
CA GLU A 12 13.79 14.32 13.64
C GLU A 12 12.53 14.73 14.43
N GLY A 13 12.04 13.82 15.28
CA GLY A 13 10.81 14.00 16.06
C GLY A 13 9.48 13.98 15.28
N LYS A 14 9.50 13.74 13.96
CA LYS A 14 8.29 13.76 13.10
C LYS A 14 7.74 12.39 12.70
N LEU A 15 8.52 11.34 12.94
CA LEU A 15 8.18 9.95 12.61
C LEU A 15 7.62 9.27 13.86
N ARG A 16 6.45 8.65 13.74
CA ARG A 16 5.78 7.98 14.85
C ARG A 16 5.28 6.61 14.42
N ILE A 17 5.21 5.68 15.36
CA ILE A 17 4.74 4.32 15.12
C ILE A 17 3.29 4.30 14.57
N GLU A 18 2.46 5.28 14.94
CA GLU A 18 1.08 5.44 14.45
C GLU A 18 0.98 5.83 12.98
N ASP A 19 2.05 6.35 12.39
CA ASP A 19 2.08 6.63 10.96
C ASP A 19 2.17 5.31 10.15
N GLY A 20 2.75 4.28 10.78
CA GLY A 20 3.09 2.98 10.21
C GLY A 20 4.02 3.06 9.00
N ASN A 21 4.33 1.91 8.41
CA ASN A 21 5.21 1.77 7.25
C ASN A 21 4.78 2.68 6.10
N CYS A 22 3.48 2.64 5.78
CA CYS A 22 2.92 3.46 4.71
C CYS A 22 3.09 4.96 5.00
N GLY A 23 2.61 5.48 6.13
CA GLY A 23 2.68 6.91 6.43
C GLY A 23 4.12 7.41 6.52
N THR A 24 5.01 6.65 7.14
CA THR A 24 6.41 7.04 7.29
C THR A 24 7.16 7.06 5.96
N THR A 25 6.95 6.07 5.09
CA THR A 25 7.53 6.12 3.73
C THR A 25 7.14 7.40 3.00
N HIS A 26 5.88 7.83 3.14
CA HIS A 26 5.40 9.06 2.51
C HIS A 26 6.05 10.30 3.11
N LYS A 27 6.25 10.35 4.44
CA LYS A 27 6.96 11.45 5.11
C LYS A 27 8.40 11.57 4.62
N VAL A 28 9.12 10.46 4.55
CA VAL A 28 10.52 10.48 4.09
C VAL A 28 10.61 10.79 2.61
N LEU A 29 9.76 10.18 1.78
CA LEU A 29 9.67 10.50 0.35
C LEU A 29 9.36 11.97 0.12
N ARG A 30 8.53 12.59 0.96
CA ARG A 30 8.26 14.03 0.91
C ARG A 30 9.52 14.84 1.17
N GLU A 31 10.20 14.60 2.29
CA GLU A 31 11.38 15.38 2.67
C GLU A 31 12.54 15.20 1.68
N LEU A 32 12.80 13.98 1.20
CA LEU A 32 13.86 13.76 0.20
C LEU A 32 13.52 14.45 -1.13
N SER A 33 12.25 14.50 -1.52
CA SER A 33 11.84 15.18 -2.76
C SER A 33 11.96 16.70 -2.67
N LEU A 34 11.68 17.28 -1.49
CA LEU A 34 11.90 18.71 -1.25
C LEU A 34 13.36 19.10 -1.39
N LEU A 35 14.27 18.16 -1.10
CA LEU A 35 15.71 18.34 -1.27
C LEU A 35 16.21 17.95 -2.66
N GLY A 36 15.33 17.57 -3.60
CA GLY A 36 15.69 17.26 -4.99
C GLY A 36 15.91 15.77 -5.29
N GLY A 37 15.78 14.89 -4.30
CA GLY A 37 15.86 13.45 -4.50
C GLY A 37 14.57 12.82 -5.04
N ARG A 38 14.63 11.53 -5.35
CA ARG A 38 13.46 10.73 -5.79
C ARG A 38 13.68 9.24 -5.56
N ALA A 39 12.62 8.46 -5.59
CA ALA A 39 12.71 7.00 -5.68
C ALA A 39 12.49 6.56 -7.14
N VAL A 40 13.30 5.63 -7.64
CA VAL A 40 13.15 5.00 -8.94
C VAL A 40 12.91 3.52 -8.72
N THR A 41 11.91 2.96 -9.40
CA THR A 41 11.54 1.54 -9.27
C THR A 41 11.37 0.90 -10.63
N TRP A 42 11.65 -0.39 -10.72
CA TRP A 42 11.40 -1.20 -11.91
C TRP A 42 10.93 -2.59 -11.50
N GLU A 43 10.13 -3.18 -12.37
CA GLU A 43 9.58 -4.52 -12.15
C GLU A 43 10.68 -5.57 -12.35
N GLN A 44 10.55 -6.70 -11.67
CA GLN A 44 11.33 -7.92 -11.88
C GLN A 44 10.37 -9.12 -11.82
N PRO A 45 10.70 -10.29 -12.39
CA PRO A 45 9.83 -11.47 -12.32
C PRO A 45 9.43 -11.86 -10.88
N ASP A 46 10.31 -11.61 -9.92
CA ASP A 46 10.12 -11.92 -8.50
C ASP A 46 9.50 -10.77 -7.67
N GLY A 47 9.28 -9.57 -8.26
CA GLY A 47 8.74 -8.43 -7.52
C GLY A 47 9.16 -7.09 -8.08
N VAL A 48 9.66 -6.20 -7.22
CA VAL A 48 10.10 -4.84 -7.57
C VAL A 48 11.46 -4.57 -6.97
N ARG A 49 12.31 -3.89 -7.74
CA ARG A 49 13.52 -3.26 -7.23
C ARG A 49 13.36 -1.75 -7.18
N SER A 50 14.03 -1.13 -6.22
CA SER A 50 13.98 0.31 -5.95
C SER A 50 15.38 0.85 -5.71
N SER A 51 15.60 2.09 -6.13
CA SER A 51 16.76 2.90 -5.78
C SER A 51 16.33 4.30 -5.35
N ILE A 52 16.94 4.82 -4.30
CA ILE A 52 16.78 6.22 -3.89
C ILE A 52 17.90 7.02 -4.52
N LEU A 53 17.54 8.06 -5.27
CA LEU A 53 18.47 9.00 -5.87
C LEU A 53 18.51 10.29 -5.06
N ASP A 54 19.72 10.79 -4.80
CA ASP A 54 19.95 12.09 -4.18
C ASP A 54 19.70 13.26 -5.15
N ASP A 55 20.01 14.48 -4.70
CA ASP A 55 19.89 15.73 -5.46
C ASP A 55 20.85 15.86 -6.65
N ARG A 56 21.82 14.95 -6.76
CA ARG A 56 22.80 14.86 -7.84
C ARG A 56 22.58 13.65 -8.75
N GLY A 57 21.58 12.83 -8.45
CA GLY A 57 21.28 11.59 -9.17
C GLY A 57 22.13 10.39 -8.75
N ASN A 58 22.90 10.48 -7.68
CA ASN A 58 23.64 9.32 -7.13
C ASN A 58 22.67 8.40 -6.38
N VAL A 59 22.91 7.10 -6.48
CA VAL A 59 22.17 6.11 -5.69
C VAL A 59 22.67 6.14 -4.24
N VAL A 60 21.76 6.40 -3.31
CA VAL A 60 22.04 6.48 -1.86
C VAL A 60 21.30 5.44 -1.04
N GLY A 61 20.51 4.59 -1.69
CA GLY A 61 19.88 3.44 -1.05
C GLY A 61 19.25 2.50 -2.07
N ARG A 62 19.22 1.21 -1.79
CA ARG A 62 18.64 0.17 -2.65
C ARG A 62 17.74 -0.76 -1.86
N GLY A 63 16.69 -1.25 -2.51
CA GLY A 63 15.76 -2.16 -1.86
C GLY A 63 14.90 -2.94 -2.82
N GLU A 64 14.26 -3.96 -2.28
CA GLU A 64 13.38 -4.86 -3.01
C GLU A 64 12.12 -5.15 -2.22
N GLY A 65 11.08 -5.62 -2.91
CA GLY A 65 9.84 -6.01 -2.26
C GLY A 65 8.77 -6.44 -3.24
N ILE A 66 7.67 -6.97 -2.69
CA ILE A 66 6.57 -7.55 -3.46
C ILE A 66 5.83 -6.54 -4.37
N THR A 67 6.01 -5.23 -4.15
CA THR A 67 5.49 -4.15 -4.99
C THR A 67 6.24 -2.84 -4.68
N TRP A 68 5.91 -1.73 -5.35
CA TRP A 68 6.68 -0.47 -5.26
C TRP A 68 6.80 0.10 -3.84
N PRO A 69 5.71 0.28 -3.06
CA PRO A 69 5.81 0.91 -1.74
C PRO A 69 6.76 0.22 -0.73
N PRO A 70 6.72 -1.10 -0.50
CA PRO A 70 7.67 -1.77 0.39
C PRO A 70 9.10 -1.74 -0.15
N ALA A 71 9.31 -1.88 -1.47
CA ALA A 71 10.65 -1.78 -2.06
C ALA A 71 11.28 -0.39 -1.83
N ILE A 72 10.47 0.68 -1.93
CA ILE A 72 10.91 2.05 -1.62
C ILE A 72 11.25 2.18 -0.14
N LEU A 73 10.43 1.65 0.77
CA LEU A 73 10.72 1.73 2.20
C LEU A 73 12.00 0.98 2.55
N PHE A 74 12.21 -0.21 1.99
CA PHE A 74 13.46 -0.96 2.20
C PHE A 74 14.68 -0.16 1.73
N ALA A 75 14.58 0.48 0.55
CA ALA A 75 15.66 1.32 0.03
C ALA A 75 15.94 2.56 0.91
N LEU A 76 14.92 3.10 1.59
CA LEU A 76 15.09 4.19 2.55
C LEU A 76 15.71 3.71 3.88
N VAL A 77 15.37 2.48 4.31
CA VAL A 77 15.97 1.85 5.50
C VAL A 77 17.45 1.60 5.24
N GLU A 78 17.79 0.90 4.15
CA GLU A 78 19.16 0.58 3.77
C GLU A 78 19.99 1.85 3.52
N GLY A 79 19.40 2.87 2.91
CA GLY A 79 20.05 4.17 2.68
C GLY A 79 20.23 5.03 3.94
N GLY A 80 19.85 4.56 5.14
CA GLY A 80 20.10 5.26 6.40
C GLY A 80 19.26 6.52 6.64
N PHE A 81 18.06 6.61 6.03
CA PHE A 81 17.18 7.77 6.14
C PHE A 81 16.46 7.88 7.50
N PHE A 82 16.64 6.90 8.38
CA PHE A 82 15.96 6.81 9.67
C PHE A 82 16.96 6.88 10.84
N PRO A 83 16.52 7.35 12.03
CA PRO A 83 17.23 7.07 13.28
C PRO A 83 17.33 5.55 13.53
N LYS A 84 18.42 5.09 14.15
CA LYS A 84 18.74 3.66 14.32
C LYS A 84 17.64 2.89 15.06
N GLU A 85 17.01 3.53 16.05
CA GLU A 85 15.92 2.98 16.83
C GLU A 85 14.66 2.75 16.00
N ILE A 86 14.38 3.61 15.01
CA ILE A 86 13.26 3.45 14.09
C ILE A 86 13.61 2.43 13.00
N GLU A 87 14.86 2.46 12.51
CA GLU A 87 15.36 1.56 11.48
C GLU A 87 15.21 0.08 11.86
N SER A 88 15.58 -0.27 13.10
CA SER A 88 15.44 -1.63 13.64
C SER A 88 13.98 -2.09 13.65
N GLU A 89 13.06 -1.23 14.07
CA GLU A 89 11.62 -1.55 14.13
C GLU A 89 11.00 -1.63 12.73
N LEU A 90 11.37 -0.73 11.82
CA LEU A 90 10.96 -0.77 10.42
C LEU A 90 11.38 -2.08 9.76
N THR A 91 12.64 -2.49 9.96
CA THR A 91 13.18 -3.76 9.43
C THR A 91 12.37 -4.96 9.92
N LYS A 92 12.05 -5.01 11.22
CA LYS A 92 11.20 -6.07 11.80
C LYS A 92 9.78 -6.09 11.25
N SER A 93 9.26 -4.95 10.80
CA SER A 93 7.90 -4.82 10.28
C SER A 93 7.77 -5.03 8.76
N LEU A 94 8.88 -5.26 8.06
CA LEU A 94 8.96 -5.49 6.61
C LEU A 94 9.03 -6.98 6.24
N GLN A 95 8.51 -7.86 7.08
CA GLN A 95 8.61 -9.31 6.91
C GLN A 95 7.91 -9.84 5.64
N CYS A 96 7.01 -9.08 5.01
CA CYS A 96 6.43 -9.44 3.71
C CYS A 96 7.46 -9.69 2.60
N ILE A 97 8.69 -9.19 2.74
CA ILE A 97 9.79 -9.48 1.82
C ILE A 97 10.17 -10.98 1.80
N LEU A 98 10.00 -11.67 2.93
CA LEU A 98 10.32 -13.09 3.07
C LEU A 98 9.42 -14.00 2.23
N ASP A 99 8.24 -13.48 1.84
CA ASP A 99 7.27 -14.20 1.03
C ASP A 99 7.29 -13.70 -0.44
N MET A 100 8.30 -12.91 -0.84
CA MET A 100 8.35 -12.29 -2.17
C MET A 100 8.33 -13.31 -3.31
N GLU A 101 9.20 -14.32 -3.28
CA GLU A 101 9.23 -15.39 -4.28
C GLU A 101 7.92 -16.19 -4.31
N LYS A 102 7.32 -16.44 -3.14
CA LYS A 102 6.04 -17.16 -3.03
C LYS A 102 4.87 -16.35 -3.59
N VAL A 103 4.88 -15.04 -3.40
CA VAL A 103 3.90 -14.13 -4.00
C VAL A 103 4.09 -14.07 -5.51
N ALA A 104 5.35 -14.02 -5.98
CA ALA A 104 5.68 -14.06 -7.40
C ALA A 104 5.27 -15.37 -8.06
N ASP A 105 5.33 -16.51 -7.37
CA ASP A 105 4.86 -17.80 -7.92
C ASP A 105 3.36 -17.80 -8.26
N ILE A 106 2.55 -16.96 -7.60
CA ILE A 106 1.10 -16.90 -7.83
C ILE A 106 0.73 -16.08 -9.07
N TYR A 107 1.37 -14.93 -9.27
CA TYR A 107 1.00 -14.02 -10.37
C TYR A 107 2.17 -13.38 -11.11
N GLY A 108 3.38 -13.48 -10.55
CA GLY A 108 4.59 -12.87 -11.05
C GLY A 108 4.62 -11.35 -10.92
N TYR A 109 5.83 -10.81 -10.90
CA TYR A 109 6.10 -9.37 -10.90
C TYR A 109 5.50 -8.61 -9.70
N GLY A 110 5.79 -7.30 -9.60
CA GLY A 110 5.35 -6.42 -8.51
C GLY A 110 3.85 -6.16 -8.40
N ARG A 111 3.00 -7.01 -8.98
CA ARG A 111 1.59 -6.74 -9.22
C ARG A 111 0.68 -7.40 -8.20
N VAL A 112 0.58 -6.81 -7.03
CA VAL A 112 -0.23 -7.35 -5.92
C VAL A 112 -1.73 -7.04 -6.00
N VAL A 113 -2.17 -6.00 -6.73
CA VAL A 113 -3.59 -5.58 -6.70
C VAL A 113 -4.54 -6.64 -7.26
N THR A 114 -4.16 -7.30 -8.35
CA THR A 114 -4.98 -8.33 -9.01
C THR A 114 -5.15 -9.59 -8.13
N PRO A 115 -4.08 -10.24 -7.63
CA PRO A 115 -4.21 -11.41 -6.77
C PRO A 115 -4.89 -11.09 -5.42
N VAL A 116 -4.68 -9.89 -4.87
CA VAL A 116 -5.38 -9.43 -3.67
C VAL A 116 -6.88 -9.33 -3.90
N ALA A 117 -7.30 -8.79 -5.05
CA ALA A 117 -8.71 -8.71 -5.41
C ALA A 117 -9.35 -10.10 -5.53
N ALA A 118 -8.65 -11.04 -6.18
CA ALA A 118 -9.09 -12.43 -6.27
C ALA A 118 -9.22 -13.07 -4.88
N ALA A 119 -8.22 -12.89 -4.01
CA ALA A 119 -8.24 -13.40 -2.64
C ALA A 119 -9.44 -12.87 -1.82
N TYR A 120 -9.70 -11.55 -1.86
CA TYR A 120 -10.86 -10.98 -1.18
C TYR A 120 -12.18 -11.58 -1.67
N ASN A 121 -12.31 -11.79 -2.98
CA ASN A 121 -13.52 -12.38 -3.56
C ASN A 121 -13.70 -13.83 -3.13
N GLU A 122 -12.65 -14.65 -3.21
CA GLU A 122 -12.72 -16.09 -2.91
C GLU A 122 -12.96 -16.37 -1.43
N VAL A 123 -12.30 -15.63 -0.54
CA VAL A 123 -12.56 -15.73 0.91
C VAL A 123 -14.01 -15.36 1.20
N TRP A 124 -14.52 -14.28 0.59
CA TRP A 124 -15.88 -13.82 0.83
C TRP A 124 -16.95 -14.77 0.25
N LYS A 125 -16.76 -15.28 -0.97
CA LYS A 125 -17.66 -16.27 -1.59
C LYS A 125 -17.77 -17.55 -0.75
N SER A 126 -16.70 -17.90 -0.05
CA SER A 126 -16.65 -19.05 0.86
C SER A 126 -17.34 -18.78 2.22
N GLY A 127 -17.97 -17.61 2.40
CA GLY A 127 -18.59 -17.20 3.65
C GLY A 127 -17.62 -16.65 4.69
N GLY A 128 -16.32 -16.55 4.35
CA GLY A 128 -15.28 -16.02 5.22
C GLY A 128 -15.10 -14.50 5.13
N ARG A 129 -14.05 -14.01 5.77
CA ARG A 129 -13.66 -12.60 5.76
C ARG A 129 -12.14 -12.42 5.83
N VAL A 130 -11.67 -11.24 5.47
CA VAL A 130 -10.27 -10.85 5.67
C VAL A 130 -10.18 -9.79 6.76
N ALA A 131 -9.51 -10.12 7.86
CA ALA A 131 -9.29 -9.21 8.98
C ALA A 131 -7.97 -8.46 8.82
N ILE A 132 -7.98 -7.16 9.12
CA ILE A 132 -6.78 -6.33 9.19
C ILE A 132 -6.50 -5.97 10.64
N ARG A 133 -5.29 -6.25 11.09
CA ARG A 133 -4.82 -5.94 12.44
C ARG A 133 -3.58 -5.06 12.36
N ARG A 134 -3.47 -4.10 13.27
CA ARG A 134 -2.23 -3.35 13.42
C ARG A 134 -1.21 -4.26 14.10
N ASN A 135 0.05 -4.22 13.66
CA ASN A 135 1.13 -4.92 14.34
C ASN A 135 2.43 -4.13 14.18
N SER A 136 2.92 -3.55 15.29
CA SER A 136 4.05 -2.61 15.30
C SER A 136 3.83 -1.47 14.28
N TRP A 137 4.83 -1.22 13.43
CA TRP A 137 4.79 -0.29 12.31
C TRP A 137 4.01 -0.80 11.09
N GLY A 138 3.74 -2.10 11.02
CA GLY A 138 3.03 -2.70 9.91
C GLY A 138 1.59 -3.07 10.23
N VAL A 139 1.06 -3.93 9.38
CA VAL A 139 -0.22 -4.60 9.58
C VAL A 139 -0.07 -6.08 9.36
N GLU A 140 -0.86 -6.84 10.10
CA GLU A 140 -1.07 -8.27 9.88
C GLU A 140 -2.42 -8.47 9.20
N VAL A 141 -2.47 -9.45 8.29
CA VAL A 141 -3.71 -9.80 7.58
C VAL A 141 -4.00 -11.27 7.81
N ALA A 142 -5.21 -11.54 8.31
CA ALA A 142 -5.70 -12.89 8.55
C ALA A 142 -6.87 -13.20 7.62
N PHE A 143 -6.85 -14.38 7.00
CA PHE A 143 -8.00 -14.95 6.34
C PHE A 143 -8.76 -15.80 7.36
N ILE A 144 -10.06 -15.56 7.46
CA ILE A 144 -10.94 -16.21 8.42
C ILE A 144 -12.07 -16.88 7.64
N ASP A 145 -12.37 -18.14 7.94
CA ASP A 145 -13.45 -18.86 7.30
C ASP A 145 -14.83 -18.48 7.88
N LYS A 146 -15.87 -19.19 7.40
CA LYS A 146 -17.26 -19.01 7.81
C LYS A 146 -17.55 -19.40 9.27
N ASP A 147 -16.66 -20.22 9.86
CA ASP A 147 -16.80 -20.77 11.21
C ASP A 147 -15.92 -19.97 12.20
N ASP A 148 -15.52 -18.76 11.82
CA ASP A 148 -14.65 -17.85 12.58
C ASP A 148 -13.23 -18.37 12.87
N LYS A 149 -12.76 -19.37 12.12
CA LYS A 149 -11.42 -19.92 12.26
C LYS A 149 -10.42 -19.23 11.33
N GLU A 150 -9.27 -18.86 11.86
CA GLU A 150 -8.15 -18.36 11.06
C GLU A 150 -7.59 -19.48 10.19
N ILE A 151 -7.71 -19.31 8.87
CA ILE A 151 -7.19 -20.27 7.89
C ILE A 151 -5.76 -19.93 7.45
N ALA A 152 -5.38 -18.65 7.53
CA ALA A 152 -4.02 -18.20 7.27
C ALA A 152 -3.76 -16.84 7.90
N VAL A 153 -2.55 -16.64 8.42
CA VAL A 153 -2.07 -15.35 8.96
C VAL A 153 -0.77 -14.97 8.25
N GLY A 154 -0.79 -13.80 7.60
CA GLY A 154 0.35 -13.25 6.89
C GLY A 154 1.41 -12.68 7.85
N PRO A 155 2.64 -12.44 7.36
CA PRO A 155 3.65 -11.74 8.14
C PRO A 155 3.30 -10.26 8.35
N ILE A 156 4.00 -9.59 9.26
CA ILE A 156 3.90 -8.14 9.40
C ILE A 156 4.29 -7.47 8.07
N SER A 157 3.42 -6.60 7.59
CA SER A 157 3.47 -6.09 6.22
C SER A 157 3.30 -4.58 6.13
N TYR A 158 3.71 -4.01 5.00
CA TYR A 158 3.69 -2.57 4.72
C TYR A 158 2.30 -1.90 4.86
N CYS A 159 1.28 -2.54 4.31
CA CYS A 159 -0.11 -2.10 4.32
C CYS A 159 -1.03 -3.30 4.03
N PRO A 160 -2.37 -3.17 4.13
CA PRO A 160 -3.26 -4.31 3.98
C PRO A 160 -3.20 -5.01 2.63
N THR A 161 -2.93 -4.27 1.54
CA THR A 161 -2.75 -4.87 0.21
C THR A 161 -1.50 -5.76 0.20
N CYS A 162 -0.39 -5.27 0.77
CA CYS A 162 0.85 -6.05 0.87
C CYS A 162 0.68 -7.25 1.81
N GLY A 163 0.01 -7.06 2.95
CA GLY A 163 -0.29 -8.13 3.88
C GLY A 163 -1.17 -9.20 3.27
N THR A 164 -2.24 -8.81 2.58
CA THR A 164 -3.12 -9.76 1.89
C THR A 164 -2.33 -10.57 0.87
N ALA A 165 -1.49 -9.93 0.05
CA ALA A 165 -0.66 -10.64 -0.92
C ALA A 165 0.27 -11.65 -0.24
N ALA A 166 0.94 -11.26 0.85
CA ALA A 166 1.83 -12.13 1.62
C ALA A 166 1.09 -13.23 2.41
N THR A 167 -0.22 -13.06 2.69
CA THR A 167 -1.05 -14.09 3.31
C THR A 167 -1.45 -15.18 2.31
N ILE A 168 -1.63 -14.87 1.02
CA ILE A 168 -2.12 -15.85 0.01
C ILE A 168 -1.28 -17.15 -0.01
N PRO A 169 0.07 -17.11 -0.08
CA PRO A 169 0.87 -18.33 -0.11
C PRO A 169 0.70 -19.24 1.12
N ARG A 170 0.21 -18.69 2.24
CA ARG A 170 -0.02 -19.43 3.49
C ARG A 170 -1.38 -20.11 3.54
N ALA A 171 -2.21 -19.93 2.51
CA ALA A 171 -3.44 -20.66 2.27
C ALA A 171 -3.30 -21.44 0.94
N PRO A 172 -2.66 -22.63 0.93
CA PRO A 172 -2.24 -23.30 -0.31
C PRO A 172 -3.38 -23.56 -1.31
N GLU A 173 -4.55 -23.97 -0.83
CA GLU A 173 -5.72 -24.19 -1.70
C GLU A 173 -6.20 -22.89 -2.37
N LEU A 174 -6.22 -21.80 -1.62
CA LEU A 174 -6.59 -20.48 -2.15
C LEU A 174 -5.52 -19.99 -3.14
N ALA A 175 -4.24 -20.15 -2.82
CA ALA A 175 -3.13 -19.78 -3.68
C ALA A 175 -3.21 -20.52 -5.03
N ALA A 176 -3.46 -21.83 -5.01
CA ALA A 176 -3.61 -22.64 -6.21
C ALA A 176 -4.79 -22.17 -7.09
N ARG A 177 -5.95 -21.89 -6.46
CA ARG A 177 -7.13 -21.37 -7.18
C ARG A 177 -6.85 -20.02 -7.84
N ILE A 178 -6.22 -19.09 -7.12
CA ILE A 178 -5.88 -17.76 -7.64
C ILE A 178 -4.84 -17.87 -8.77
N LYS A 179 -3.81 -18.71 -8.59
CA LYS A 179 -2.78 -18.93 -9.62
C LYS A 179 -3.41 -19.43 -10.91
N GLU A 180 -4.34 -20.38 -10.83
CA GLU A 180 -5.06 -20.90 -12.00
C GLU A 180 -5.97 -19.84 -12.64
N GLU A 181 -6.75 -19.09 -11.85
CA GLU A 181 -7.60 -17.99 -12.35
C GLU A 181 -6.80 -16.95 -13.15
N LEU A 182 -5.55 -16.71 -12.73
CA LEU A 182 -4.72 -15.62 -13.21
C LEU A 182 -3.67 -16.02 -14.27
N LYS A 183 -3.47 -17.31 -14.53
CA LYS A 183 -2.39 -17.86 -15.38
C LYS A 183 -2.23 -17.18 -16.74
N ASP A 184 -3.35 -16.92 -17.43
CA ASP A 184 -3.36 -16.31 -18.77
C ASP A 184 -3.81 -14.84 -18.75
N LYS A 185 -3.93 -14.23 -17.57
CA LYS A 185 -4.32 -12.82 -17.46
C LYS A 185 -3.11 -11.95 -17.74
N ARG A 186 -3.36 -10.85 -18.47
CA ARG A 186 -2.33 -9.83 -18.75
C ARG A 186 -1.76 -9.28 -17.43
N ASN A 187 -0.45 -9.36 -17.29
CA ASN A 187 0.29 -8.80 -16.16
C ASN A 187 1.00 -7.50 -16.59
N THR A 188 0.53 -6.35 -16.11
CA THR A 188 1.15 -5.05 -16.44
C THR A 188 2.56 -4.89 -15.88
N GLY A 189 2.92 -5.65 -14.83
CA GLY A 189 4.29 -5.72 -14.32
C GLY A 189 5.24 -6.39 -15.31
N LYS A 190 4.77 -7.48 -15.94
CA LYS A 190 5.48 -8.15 -17.05
C LYS A 190 5.69 -7.20 -18.23
N ASP A 191 4.63 -6.53 -18.68
CA ASP A 191 4.71 -5.56 -19.79
C ASP A 191 5.77 -4.48 -19.52
N LYS A 192 5.84 -3.97 -18.29
CA LYS A 192 6.80 -2.94 -17.88
C LYS A 192 8.22 -3.48 -17.81
N TYR A 193 8.41 -4.70 -17.31
CA TYR A 193 9.71 -5.38 -17.29
C TYR A 193 10.26 -5.58 -18.70
N GLU A 194 9.46 -6.17 -19.59
CA GLU A 194 9.86 -6.47 -20.98
C GLU A 194 10.17 -5.21 -21.78
N ARG A 195 9.52 -4.09 -21.44
CA ARG A 195 9.72 -2.79 -22.08
C ARG A 195 10.77 -1.91 -21.38
N GLY A 196 11.44 -2.41 -20.34
CA GLY A 196 12.48 -1.67 -19.61
C GLY A 196 11.97 -0.37 -18.98
N MET A 197 10.74 -0.38 -18.46
CA MET A 197 10.13 0.81 -17.88
C MET A 197 10.52 1.06 -16.43
N GLU A 198 10.64 2.32 -16.09
CA GLU A 198 10.90 2.79 -14.73
C GLU A 198 9.75 3.65 -14.20
N ASN A 199 9.39 3.47 -12.93
CA ASN A 199 8.53 4.42 -12.23
C ASN A 199 9.38 5.32 -11.33
N HIS A 200 9.30 6.63 -11.56
CA HIS A 200 9.96 7.66 -10.79
C HIS A 200 8.93 8.26 -9.83
N PHE A 201 9.11 8.02 -8.53
CA PHE A 201 8.26 8.51 -7.45
C PHE A 201 8.93 9.67 -6.71
N PHE A 202 8.20 10.76 -6.56
CA PHE A 202 8.64 11.93 -5.80
C PHE A 202 7.42 12.73 -5.31
N TYR A 203 7.62 13.68 -4.42
CA TYR A 203 6.56 14.56 -3.93
C TYR A 203 6.51 15.87 -4.72
N ARG A 204 5.29 16.28 -5.12
CA ARG A 204 5.02 17.56 -5.76
C ARG A 204 3.64 18.07 -5.34
N ASN A 205 3.52 19.35 -5.00
CA ASN A 205 2.26 20.00 -4.62
C ASN A 205 1.50 19.24 -3.51
N GLY A 206 2.22 18.77 -2.49
CA GLY A 206 1.66 18.03 -1.35
C GLY A 206 1.16 16.62 -1.67
N ARG A 207 1.59 16.03 -2.80
CA ARG A 207 1.14 14.71 -3.27
C ARG A 207 2.30 13.88 -3.79
N VAL A 208 2.11 12.56 -3.84
CA VAL A 208 3.01 11.68 -4.56
C VAL A 208 2.76 11.84 -6.05
N CYS A 209 3.81 12.18 -6.78
CA CYS A 209 3.89 12.12 -8.23
C CYS A 209 4.56 10.81 -8.62
N CYS A 210 3.99 10.14 -9.61
CA CYS A 210 4.63 9.03 -10.32
C CYS A 210 4.77 9.44 -11.79
N GLU A 211 5.98 9.28 -12.33
CA GLU A 211 6.27 9.35 -13.76
C GLU A 211 6.72 7.97 -14.23
N ILE A 212 6.11 7.47 -15.29
CA ILE A 212 6.56 6.25 -15.97
C ILE A 212 7.44 6.67 -17.13
N LYS A 213 8.68 6.16 -17.14
CA LYS A 213 9.65 6.41 -18.19
C LYS A 213 9.92 5.15 -19.00
N GLU A 214 10.01 5.33 -20.30
CA GLU A 214 10.44 4.33 -21.27
C GLU A 214 11.47 5.01 -22.19
N ASN A 215 12.67 4.44 -22.31
CA ASN A 215 13.76 5.02 -23.10
C ASN A 215 14.05 6.51 -22.76
N GLY A 216 13.98 6.86 -21.47
CA GLY A 216 14.20 8.23 -20.97
C GLY A 216 13.01 9.19 -21.16
N ILE A 217 11.96 8.79 -21.89
CA ILE A 217 10.79 9.61 -22.20
C ILE A 217 9.69 9.33 -21.18
N VAL A 218 9.07 10.37 -20.64
CA VAL A 218 7.90 10.23 -19.75
C VAL A 218 6.66 9.92 -20.60
N ILE A 219 6.14 8.70 -20.47
CA ILE A 219 4.97 8.22 -21.21
C ILE A 219 3.67 8.31 -20.38
N GLY A 220 3.79 8.43 -19.05
CA GLY A 220 2.63 8.60 -18.17
C GLY A 220 3.02 9.34 -16.89
N ARG A 221 2.10 10.15 -16.35
CA ARG A 221 2.32 10.91 -15.11
C ARG A 221 1.03 11.04 -14.31
N ALA A 222 1.10 10.87 -13.00
CA ALA A 222 -0.04 11.12 -12.11
C ALA A 222 0.36 11.63 -10.73
N LEU A 223 -0.46 12.52 -10.15
CA LEU A 223 -0.32 13.02 -8.78
C LEU A 223 -1.48 12.52 -7.91
N ARG A 224 -1.20 11.74 -6.86
CA ARG A 224 -2.21 11.12 -5.99
C ARG A 224 -1.78 11.10 -4.51
N CYS A 225 -2.70 10.68 -3.64
CA CYS A 225 -2.52 10.66 -2.18
C CYS A 225 -1.67 9.51 -1.65
N CYS A 226 -1.33 8.52 -2.49
CA CYS A 226 -0.38 7.46 -2.13
C CYS A 226 0.43 6.96 -3.33
N ILE A 227 1.57 6.30 -3.02
CA ILE A 227 2.50 5.71 -4.00
C ILE A 227 1.80 4.76 -4.97
N ALA A 228 1.12 3.73 -4.46
CA ALA A 228 0.46 2.73 -5.30
C ALA A 228 -0.59 3.37 -6.22
N TYR A 229 -1.39 4.31 -5.71
CA TYR A 229 -2.41 4.96 -6.51
C TYR A 229 -1.82 5.91 -7.56
N ALA A 230 -0.73 6.61 -7.24
CA ALA A 230 0.00 7.40 -8.23
C ALA A 230 0.54 6.51 -9.35
N GLY A 231 1.12 5.36 -9.01
CA GLY A 231 1.62 4.38 -9.98
C GLY A 231 0.53 3.86 -10.92
N VAL A 232 -0.55 3.28 -10.40
CA VAL A 232 -1.59 2.68 -11.26
C VAL A 232 -2.36 3.70 -12.11
N VAL A 233 -2.45 4.95 -11.68
CA VAL A 233 -3.03 6.02 -12.51
C VAL A 233 -2.04 6.47 -13.58
N ALA A 234 -0.74 6.55 -13.26
CA ALA A 234 0.28 6.83 -14.26
C ALA A 234 0.29 5.73 -15.34
N GLU A 235 0.11 4.45 -14.96
CA GLU A 235 -0.07 3.33 -15.88
C GLU A 235 -1.29 3.53 -16.79
N ALA A 236 -2.40 4.02 -16.24
CA ALA A 236 -3.60 4.32 -17.02
C ALA A 236 -3.39 5.50 -17.98
N HIS A 237 -2.60 6.50 -17.60
CA HIS A 237 -2.25 7.63 -18.48
C HIS A 237 -1.23 7.22 -19.57
N ALA A 238 -0.35 6.26 -19.28
CA ALA A 238 0.58 5.67 -20.24
C ALA A 238 -0.07 4.67 -21.22
N GLY A 239 -1.38 4.42 -21.11
CA GLY A 239 -2.08 3.43 -21.94
C GLY A 239 -1.72 1.97 -21.62
N ILE A 240 -1.09 1.71 -20.48
CA ILE A 240 -0.63 0.37 -20.08
C ILE A 240 -1.75 -0.36 -19.32
N ALA A 241 -2.49 0.34 -18.46
CA ALA A 241 -3.57 -0.27 -17.69
C ALA A 241 -4.73 -0.70 -18.59
N GLY A 242 -5.31 -1.88 -18.31
CA GLY A 242 -6.50 -2.36 -19.03
C GLY A 242 -7.70 -1.40 -18.88
N PRO A 243 -8.63 -1.36 -19.85
CA PRO A 243 -9.66 -0.31 -19.95
C PRO A 243 -10.57 -0.23 -18.72
N LYS A 244 -10.98 -1.39 -18.17
CA LYS A 244 -11.80 -1.48 -16.96
C LYS A 244 -11.12 -0.84 -15.74
N TRP A 245 -9.89 -1.26 -15.44
CA TRP A 245 -9.14 -0.75 -14.29
C TRP A 245 -8.71 0.70 -14.49
N GLY A 246 -8.31 1.09 -15.71
CA GLY A 246 -8.00 2.47 -16.05
C GLY A 246 -9.18 3.41 -15.82
N ALA A 247 -10.40 3.00 -16.18
CA ALA A 247 -11.62 3.76 -15.88
C ALA A 247 -11.85 3.89 -14.37
N LEU A 248 -11.77 2.77 -13.64
CA LEU A 248 -11.96 2.75 -12.18
C LEU A 248 -10.99 3.69 -11.44
N PHE A 249 -9.70 3.65 -11.81
CA PHE A 249 -8.67 4.51 -11.21
C PHE A 249 -8.84 5.99 -11.56
N ARG A 250 -9.45 6.32 -12.71
CA ARG A 250 -9.77 7.71 -13.07
C ARG A 250 -10.97 8.24 -12.26
N GLU A 251 -11.99 7.42 -12.06
CA GLU A 251 -13.23 7.85 -11.40
C GLU A 251 -13.11 7.98 -9.88
N TYR A 252 -12.28 7.17 -9.22
CA TYR A 252 -12.22 7.15 -7.75
C TYR A 252 -11.96 8.52 -7.10
N CYS A 253 -11.04 9.31 -7.67
CA CYS A 253 -10.76 10.64 -7.14
C CYS A 253 -11.97 11.59 -7.18
N LYS A 254 -12.91 11.39 -8.12
CA LYS A 254 -14.11 12.23 -8.23
C LYS A 254 -15.12 11.95 -7.13
N ILE A 255 -15.21 10.69 -6.70
CA ILE A 255 -16.15 10.22 -5.68
C ILE A 255 -15.55 10.14 -4.26
N CYS A 256 -14.24 10.32 -4.13
CA CYS A 256 -13.52 10.19 -2.86
C CYS A 256 -13.90 11.31 -1.85
N PRO A 257 -14.45 10.97 -0.67
CA PRO A 257 -15.01 11.97 0.26
C PRO A 257 -13.95 12.64 1.16
N VAL A 258 -12.78 12.04 1.31
CA VAL A 258 -11.76 12.50 2.29
C VAL A 258 -10.90 13.67 1.82
N LYS A 259 -10.87 13.98 0.51
CA LYS A 259 -10.11 15.11 -0.09
C LYS A 259 -8.65 15.26 0.41
N LEU A 260 -7.99 14.19 0.86
CA LEU A 260 -6.64 14.19 1.48
C LEU A 260 -5.58 14.93 0.65
N CYS A 261 -5.70 14.76 -0.66
CA CYS A 261 -4.96 15.45 -1.70
C CYS A 261 -4.92 16.99 -1.59
N ARG A 262 -5.87 17.62 -0.90
CA ARG A 262 -5.91 19.09 -0.67
C ARG A 262 -5.27 19.51 0.65
N LYS A 263 -4.99 18.57 1.56
CA LYS A 263 -4.46 18.82 2.91
C LYS A 263 -3.02 18.34 3.12
N GLY A 264 -2.35 17.82 2.07
CA GLY A 264 -0.96 17.34 2.14
C GLY A 264 -0.75 16.08 3.01
N LYS A 265 -1.84 15.46 3.47
CA LYS A 265 -1.83 14.23 4.27
C LYS A 265 -1.82 13.00 3.35
N SER A 266 -1.07 11.97 3.73
CA SER A 266 -1.03 10.70 2.99
C SER A 266 -2.17 9.77 3.43
N THR A 267 -2.63 8.91 2.52
CA THR A 267 -3.62 7.87 2.87
C THR A 267 -3.09 6.89 3.91
N GLY A 268 -1.78 6.59 3.89
CA GLY A 268 -1.15 5.66 4.81
C GLY A 268 -1.21 6.14 6.26
N GLU A 269 -0.76 7.36 6.50
CA GLU A 269 -0.72 7.96 7.84
C GLU A 269 -2.12 8.07 8.44
N GLU A 270 -3.08 8.64 7.71
CA GLU A 270 -4.43 8.84 8.25
C GLU A 270 -5.13 7.52 8.53
N ALA A 271 -4.94 6.51 7.68
CA ALA A 271 -5.58 5.21 7.87
C ALA A 271 -4.95 4.42 9.03
N ASN A 272 -3.65 4.49 9.25
CA ASN A 272 -3.00 3.85 10.41
C ASN A 272 -3.41 4.52 11.73
N ASN A 273 -3.47 5.86 11.76
CA ASN A 273 -4.01 6.59 12.91
C ASN A 273 -5.46 6.17 13.20
N LEU A 274 -6.28 6.03 12.16
CA LEU A 274 -7.65 5.54 12.32
C LEU A 274 -7.70 4.10 12.84
N LEU A 275 -6.91 3.16 12.28
CA LEU A 275 -6.83 1.80 12.79
C LEU A 275 -6.48 1.74 14.28
N THR A 276 -5.56 2.61 14.71
CA THR A 276 -5.18 2.74 16.13
C THR A 276 -6.36 3.15 17.02
N GLN A 277 -7.20 4.06 16.54
CA GLN A 277 -8.38 4.51 17.25
C GLN A 277 -9.44 3.41 17.33
N LEU A 278 -9.63 2.66 16.23
CA LEU A 278 -10.55 1.52 16.19
C LEU A 278 -10.13 0.43 17.16
N GLU A 279 -8.85 0.08 17.19
CA GLU A 279 -8.30 -0.92 18.12
C GLU A 279 -8.52 -0.51 19.58
N LYS A 280 -8.22 0.74 19.94
CA LYS A 280 -8.48 1.28 21.30
C LYS A 280 -9.95 1.19 21.70
N LYS A 281 -10.87 1.23 20.74
CA LYS A 281 -12.32 1.14 20.94
C LYS A 281 -12.87 -0.28 20.71
N LYS A 282 -11.99 -1.30 20.64
CA LYS A 282 -12.33 -2.71 20.41
C LYS A 282 -13.18 -2.94 19.16
N MET A 283 -12.92 -2.15 18.11
CA MET A 283 -13.57 -2.28 16.81
C MET A 283 -12.71 -3.09 15.84
N THR A 284 -13.35 -3.89 15.01
CA THR A 284 -12.68 -4.70 13.99
C THR A 284 -12.90 -4.13 12.60
N THR A 285 -11.96 -4.39 11.70
CA THR A 285 -12.07 -4.02 10.28
C THR A 285 -11.96 -5.26 9.43
N ASP A 286 -13.06 -5.60 8.77
CA ASP A 286 -13.12 -6.65 7.77
C ASP A 286 -13.04 -6.05 6.37
N VAL A 287 -12.45 -6.78 5.43
CA VAL A 287 -12.37 -6.40 4.03
C VAL A 287 -13.03 -7.44 3.14
N ARG A 288 -13.77 -6.93 2.17
CA ARG A 288 -14.27 -7.70 1.03
C ARG A 288 -14.01 -6.93 -0.26
N MET A 289 -14.20 -7.60 -1.39
CA MET A 289 -14.17 -6.96 -2.68
C MET A 289 -15.41 -7.33 -3.50
N ASP A 290 -15.94 -6.34 -4.22
CA ASP A 290 -16.87 -6.56 -5.33
C ASP A 290 -16.33 -5.85 -6.58
N THR A 291 -16.93 -4.73 -6.97
CA THR A 291 -16.36 -3.70 -7.83
C THR A 291 -15.26 -2.92 -7.11
N TYR A 292 -15.38 -2.69 -5.80
CA TYR A 292 -14.43 -1.92 -4.99
C TYR A 292 -13.93 -2.72 -3.79
N VAL A 293 -12.72 -2.40 -3.33
CA VAL A 293 -12.27 -2.83 -1.99
C VAL A 293 -13.17 -2.15 -0.98
N THR A 294 -13.89 -2.94 -0.18
CA THR A 294 -14.86 -2.44 0.79
C THR A 294 -14.40 -2.78 2.20
N ALA A 295 -14.20 -1.76 3.03
CA ALA A 295 -13.96 -1.92 4.46
C ALA A 295 -15.29 -1.92 5.21
N LEU A 296 -15.44 -2.87 6.13
CA LEU A 296 -16.56 -3.02 7.05
C LEU A 296 -16.01 -2.89 8.47
N VAL A 297 -16.42 -1.83 9.17
CA VAL A 297 -16.02 -1.59 10.56
C VAL A 297 -17.13 -2.07 11.48
N LYS A 298 -16.78 -2.93 12.44
CA LYS A 298 -17.72 -3.53 13.37
C LYS A 298 -17.36 -3.22 14.82
N LYS A 299 -18.39 -3.09 15.66
CA LYS A 299 -18.28 -2.99 17.12
C LYS A 299 -19.23 -4.01 17.72
N ASP A 300 -18.74 -4.89 18.59
CA ASP A 300 -19.54 -5.95 19.22
C ASP A 300 -20.32 -6.82 18.19
N GLY A 301 -19.72 -7.02 17.01
CA GLY A 301 -20.32 -7.77 15.89
C GLY A 301 -21.23 -6.93 14.97
N GLU A 302 -21.69 -5.76 15.42
CA GLU A 302 -22.58 -4.88 14.64
C GLU A 302 -21.80 -3.99 13.67
N LEU A 303 -22.35 -3.82 12.46
CA LEU A 303 -21.75 -2.95 11.44
C LEU A 303 -21.98 -1.47 11.78
N VAL A 304 -20.92 -0.77 12.14
CA VAL A 304 -20.96 0.67 12.49
C VAL A 304 -20.44 1.57 11.37
N GLY A 305 -19.72 1.01 10.39
CA GLY A 305 -19.19 1.77 9.26
C GLY A 305 -18.91 0.92 8.02
N LYS A 306 -19.08 1.53 6.84
CA LYS A 306 -18.81 0.92 5.55
C LYS A 306 -18.23 1.95 4.59
N GLY A 307 -17.17 1.58 3.87
CA GLY A 307 -16.57 2.47 2.89
C GLY A 307 -15.90 1.74 1.75
N ILE A 308 -15.73 2.43 0.62
CA ILE A 308 -15.17 1.87 -0.61
C ILE A 308 -13.83 2.51 -0.98
N GLY A 309 -12.97 1.73 -1.61
CA GLY A 309 -11.61 2.06 -2.03
C GLY A 309 -11.25 1.37 -3.34
N THR A 310 -10.28 1.91 -4.08
CA THR A 310 -9.89 1.34 -5.39
C THR A 310 -8.62 0.53 -5.39
N VAL A 311 -7.66 0.87 -4.52
CA VAL A 311 -6.34 0.22 -4.53
C VAL A 311 -6.06 -0.52 -3.23
N CYS A 312 -6.58 -0.05 -2.10
CA CYS A 312 -6.30 -0.65 -0.80
C CYS A 312 -7.38 -0.40 0.25
N ALA A 313 -7.39 -1.27 1.26
CA ALA A 313 -8.33 -1.20 2.37
C ALA A 313 -8.21 0.07 3.24
N PHE A 314 -7.04 0.70 3.26
CA PHE A 314 -6.86 2.00 3.94
C PHE A 314 -7.72 3.09 3.32
N SER A 315 -7.82 3.11 1.98
CA SER A 315 -8.63 4.11 1.29
C SER A 315 -10.13 3.91 1.53
N SER A 316 -10.59 2.65 1.64
CA SER A 316 -11.97 2.34 2.02
C SER A 316 -12.27 2.62 3.49
N LEU A 317 -11.30 2.41 4.39
CA LEU A 317 -11.47 2.70 5.81
C LEU A 317 -11.64 4.21 6.06
N LEU A 318 -10.81 5.02 5.42
CA LEU A 318 -10.95 6.47 5.45
C LEU A 318 -12.26 6.96 4.83
N TYR A 319 -12.74 6.29 3.78
CA TYR A 319 -14.07 6.55 3.23
C TYR A 319 -15.14 6.30 4.30
N ALA A 320 -15.10 5.15 4.98
CA ALA A 320 -16.07 4.78 6.00
C ALA A 320 -16.14 5.84 7.10
N ALA A 321 -14.99 6.21 7.68
CA ALA A 321 -14.91 7.27 8.69
C ALA A 321 -15.37 8.64 8.16
N ALA A 322 -15.30 8.90 6.86
CA ALA A 322 -15.75 10.14 6.27
C ALA A 322 -17.25 10.19 5.89
N LYS A 323 -17.97 9.07 5.94
CA LYS A 323 -19.38 9.04 5.49
C LYS A 323 -20.33 8.43 6.51
N CYS A 324 -19.86 7.54 7.37
CA CYS A 324 -20.71 6.87 8.34
C CYS A 324 -20.78 7.70 9.63
N ILE A 325 -21.94 8.30 9.90
CA ILE A 325 -22.18 9.11 11.10
C ILE A 325 -21.95 8.28 12.37
N GLN A 326 -22.46 7.05 12.40
CA GLN A 326 -22.29 6.14 13.54
C GLN A 326 -20.82 5.85 13.83
N LEU A 327 -20.04 5.50 12.82
CA LEU A 327 -18.59 5.33 12.97
C LEU A 327 -17.89 6.61 13.45
N ARG A 328 -18.28 7.78 12.94
CA ARG A 328 -17.73 9.06 13.39
C ARG A 328 -18.04 9.33 14.85
N SER A 329 -19.29 9.18 15.28
CA SER A 329 -19.65 9.38 16.69
C SER A 329 -18.90 8.40 17.58
N GLU A 330 -18.70 7.18 17.12
CA GLU A 330 -17.92 6.19 17.86
C GLU A 330 -16.44 6.58 18.01
N ILE A 331 -15.82 7.15 16.97
CA ILE A 331 -14.41 7.56 16.99
C ILE A 331 -14.20 8.89 17.71
N GLU A 332 -15.05 9.88 17.46
CA GLU A 332 -14.91 11.27 17.93
C GLU A 332 -15.35 11.47 19.38
N VAL A 333 -16.15 10.57 19.96
CA VAL A 333 -16.53 10.66 21.36
C VAL A 333 -15.35 10.23 22.25
N VAL A 334 -14.63 11.23 22.75
CA VAL A 334 -14.06 11.23 24.09
C VAL A 334 -15.14 11.86 24.98
N ARG A 335 -15.90 11.06 25.70
CA ARG A 335 -16.62 11.58 26.88
C ARG A 335 -15.53 11.75 27.93
N GLU A 336 -15.10 13.00 28.14
CA GLU A 336 -14.44 13.39 29.39
C GLU A 336 -15.39 13.18 30.58
#